data_AF-A0A2X2WR67-F1
#
_entry.id   AF-A0A2X2WR67-F1
#
_cell.length_a   1.000
_cell.length_b   1.000
_cell.length_c   1.000
_cell.angle_alpha   90.00
_cell.angle_beta   90.00
_cell.angle_gamma   90.00
#
_symmetry.space_group_name_H-M   'P 1'
#
loop_
_entity.id
_entity.type
_entity.pdbx_description
1 polymer ?
#
loop_
_entity_poly.entity_id
_entity_poly.type
_entity_poly.pdbx_seq_one_letter_code
_entity_poly.pdbx_strand_id
1 'polypeptide(L)'
;MARREFILKNVLPFQIGWTVLVIIPSMALYGALYYFLFDFSVSLMTIFTLLYLGTCYLILKVISVKMTIWFDDNYLYLKKNNNRYVKYAKTDIIGFFSFDYETKTLQLRNSKIYFKFCLKNSHPIYLNDVEYKSRYDQDKGAELKRLLKEAQKELQFTKIKTKNKLQNIYWYSDH
;
A
#
# COMPACT_ATOMS: atom_id res chain seq x y z
N MET A 1 -13.16 8.64 24.29
CA MET A 1 -12.37 7.43 23.93
C MET A 1 -10.92 7.87 23.70
N ALA A 2 -9.92 7.08 24.13
CA ALA A 2 -8.52 7.43 23.86
C ALA A 2 -8.24 7.36 22.35
N ARG A 3 -7.70 8.45 21.78
CA ARG A 3 -7.37 8.56 20.36
C ARG A 3 -6.32 7.52 20.00
N ARG A 4 -6.71 6.49 19.23
CA ARG A 4 -5.82 5.41 18.82
C ARG A 4 -5.24 5.71 17.45
N GLU A 5 -3.94 5.96 17.42
CA GLU A 5 -3.19 6.20 16.18
C GLU A 5 -2.56 4.90 15.66
N PHE A 6 -2.65 4.67 14.36
CA PHE A 6 -1.99 3.60 13.63
C PHE A 6 -0.86 4.17 12.80
N ILE A 7 0.33 3.57 12.86
CA ILE A 7 1.54 4.13 12.24
C ILE A 7 2.07 3.15 11.22
N LEU A 8 1.80 3.45 9.96
CA LEU A 8 2.27 2.66 8.83
C LEU A 8 3.57 3.25 8.28
N LYS A 9 4.61 2.45 8.17
CA LYS A 9 5.90 2.85 7.56
C LYS A 9 5.97 2.36 6.12
N ASN A 10 6.75 3.05 5.29
CA ASN A 10 7.04 2.68 3.90
C ASN A 10 5.78 2.58 3.02
N VAL A 11 4.89 3.56 3.14
CA VAL A 11 3.64 3.65 2.39
C VAL A 11 3.82 4.48 1.13
N LEU A 12 3.32 3.99 0.00
CA LEU A 12 3.07 4.79 -1.20
C LEU A 12 1.64 5.33 -1.13
N PRO A 13 1.46 6.66 -0.96
CA PRO A 13 0.15 7.28 -0.79
C PRO A 13 -0.51 7.59 -2.14
N PHE A 14 -0.32 6.73 -3.14
CA PHE A 14 -0.81 6.87 -4.51
C PHE A 14 -1.10 5.49 -5.12
N GLN A 15 -1.82 5.46 -6.23
CA GLN A 15 -2.21 4.23 -6.91
C GLN A 15 -0.98 3.43 -7.39
N ILE A 16 -0.94 2.12 -7.11
CA ILE A 16 0.21 1.24 -7.42
C ILE A 16 0.68 1.33 -8.89
N GLY A 17 -0.24 1.57 -9.83
CA GLY A 17 0.06 1.73 -11.25
C GLY A 17 1.00 2.91 -11.55
N TRP A 18 1.05 3.93 -10.69
CA TRP A 18 1.97 5.06 -10.88
C TRP A 18 3.44 4.69 -10.66
N THR A 19 3.73 3.52 -10.09
CA THR A 19 5.11 3.01 -9.99
C THR A 19 5.75 2.80 -11.37
N VAL A 20 4.96 2.68 -12.45
CA VAL A 20 5.47 2.62 -13.83
C VAL A 20 6.29 3.86 -14.22
N LEU A 21 6.02 5.01 -13.60
CA LEU A 21 6.78 6.25 -13.81
C LEU A 21 8.21 6.17 -13.22
N VAL A 22 8.47 5.21 -12.35
CA VAL A 22 9.83 4.90 -11.88
C VAL A 22 10.42 3.76 -12.71
N ILE A 23 9.63 2.72 -12.95
CA ILE A 23 10.05 1.49 -13.64
C ILE A 23 10.49 1.77 -15.08
N ILE A 24 9.67 2.45 -15.89
CA ILE A 24 9.94 2.65 -17.32
C ILE A 24 11.18 3.52 -17.55
N PRO A 25 11.34 4.71 -16.91
CA PRO A 25 12.54 5.51 -17.10
C PRO A 25 13.81 4.82 -16.60
N SER A 26 13.73 4.09 -15.48
CA SER A 26 14.87 3.32 -14.97
C SER A 26 15.25 2.21 -15.95
N MET A 27 14.28 1.49 -16.52
CA MET A 27 14.54 0.46 -17.52
C MET A 27 15.19 1.04 -18.77
N ALA A 28 14.71 2.18 -19.27
CA ALA A 28 15.30 2.86 -20.42
C ALA A 28 16.75 3.31 -20.14
N LEU A 29 17.02 3.86 -18.95
CA LEU A 29 18.35 4.28 -18.54
C LEU A 29 19.33 3.10 -18.48
N TYR A 30 18.98 2.04 -17.76
CA TYR A 30 19.85 0.86 -17.63
C TYR A 30 20.04 0.13 -18.97
N GLY A 31 19.00 0.08 -19.80
CA GLY A 31 19.09 -0.46 -21.16
C GLY A 31 20.04 0.34 -22.05
N ALA A 32 19.93 1.66 -22.05
CA ALA A 32 20.83 2.54 -22.81
C ALA A 32 22.28 2.43 -22.30
N LEU A 33 22.49 2.49 -20.97
CA LEU A 33 23.81 2.34 -20.37
C LEU A 33 24.46 1.01 -20.74
N TYR A 34 23.71 -0.09 -20.68
CA TYR A 34 24.21 -1.40 -21.08
C TYR A 34 24.62 -1.41 -22.55
N TYR A 35 23.76 -0.92 -23.44
CA TYR A 35 24.00 -0.88 -24.89
C TYR A 35 25.24 -0.06 -25.27
N PHE A 36 25.48 1.07 -24.60
CA PHE A 36 26.64 1.92 -24.91
C PHE A 36 27.96 1.43 -24.30
N LEU A 37 27.92 0.68 -23.20
CA LEU A 37 29.12 0.31 -22.44
C LEU A 37 29.63 -1.09 -22.77
N PHE A 38 28.78 -2.00 -23.27
CA PHE A 38 29.13 -3.41 -23.39
C PHE A 38 28.61 -4.04 -24.68
N ASP A 39 29.37 -5.00 -25.20
CA ASP A 39 28.87 -5.98 -26.14
C ASP A 39 27.88 -6.94 -25.46
N PHE A 40 27.07 -7.61 -26.27
CA PHE A 40 26.05 -8.52 -25.75
C PHE A 40 26.66 -9.66 -24.92
N SER A 41 26.38 -9.65 -23.63
CA SER A 41 26.73 -10.70 -22.67
C SER A 41 25.57 -10.94 -21.70
N VAL A 42 25.09 -12.18 -21.65
CA VAL A 42 23.97 -12.58 -20.78
C VAL A 42 24.31 -12.36 -19.30
N SER A 43 25.56 -12.56 -18.90
CA SER A 43 25.98 -12.36 -17.50
C SER A 43 25.92 -10.88 -17.12
N LEU A 44 26.42 -9.98 -17.97
CA LEU A 44 26.36 -8.54 -17.75
C LEU A 44 24.92 -8.02 -17.79
N MET A 45 24.09 -8.53 -18.72
CA MET A 45 22.67 -8.20 -18.80
C MET A 45 21.93 -8.57 -17.51
N THR A 46 22.26 -9.72 -16.92
CA THR A 46 21.68 -10.16 -15.64
C THR A 46 22.08 -9.22 -14.50
N ILE A 47 23.36 -8.84 -14.43
CA ILE A 47 23.86 -7.88 -13.42
C ILE A 47 23.14 -6.53 -13.58
N PHE A 48 23.04 -6.00 -14.80
CA PHE A 48 22.33 -4.74 -15.08
C PHE A 48 20.86 -4.81 -14.71
N THR A 49 20.20 -5.95 -14.95
CA THR A 49 18.81 -6.17 -14.55
C THR A 49 18.67 -6.12 -13.02
N LEU A 50 19.59 -6.74 -12.27
CA LEU A 50 19.58 -6.67 -10.81
C LEU A 50 19.82 -5.25 -10.29
N LEU A 51 20.76 -4.50 -10.89
CA LEU A 51 21.00 -3.10 -10.56
C LEU A 51 19.77 -2.24 -10.83
N TYR A 52 19.12 -2.43 -11.98
CA TYR A 52 17.87 -1.79 -12.33
C TYR A 52 16.77 -2.05 -11.28
N LEU A 53 16.55 -3.32 -10.92
CA LEU A 53 15.55 -3.69 -9.90
C LEU A 53 15.89 -3.07 -8.54
N GLY A 54 17.18 -3.08 -8.15
CA GLY A 54 17.67 -2.44 -6.94
C GLY A 54 17.39 -0.94 -6.92
N THR A 55 17.69 -0.24 -8.02
CA THR A 55 17.45 1.20 -8.16
C THR A 55 15.97 1.54 -8.11
N CYS A 56 15.12 0.80 -8.81
CA CYS A 56 13.66 0.95 -8.71
C CYS A 56 13.19 0.81 -7.26
N TYR A 57 13.63 -0.22 -6.55
CA TYR A 57 13.30 -0.42 -5.15
C TYR A 57 13.77 0.75 -4.27
N LEU A 58 15.01 1.22 -4.44
CA LEU A 58 15.56 2.34 -3.68
C LEU A 58 14.78 3.63 -3.93
N ILE A 59 14.47 3.95 -5.19
CA ILE A 59 13.66 5.14 -5.52
C ILE A 59 12.28 5.05 -4.87
N LEU A 60 11.59 3.91 -5.02
CA LEU A 60 10.29 3.68 -4.39
C LEU A 60 10.37 3.79 -2.86
N LYS A 61 11.47 3.33 -2.25
CA LYS A 61 11.72 3.45 -0.81
C LYS A 61 11.91 4.89 -0.37
N VAL A 62 12.66 5.69 -1.13
CA VAL A 62 12.92 7.11 -0.84
C VAL A 62 11.65 7.95 -0.93
N ILE A 63 10.79 7.70 -1.92
CA ILE A 63 9.51 8.43 -2.05
C ILE A 63 8.42 7.92 -1.10
N SER A 64 8.66 6.79 -0.43
CA SER A 64 7.73 6.24 0.55
C SER A 64 7.63 7.12 1.78
N VAL A 65 6.47 7.11 2.42
CA VAL A 65 6.20 7.97 3.59
C VAL A 65 5.76 7.15 4.79
N LYS A 66 5.93 7.75 5.96
CA LYS A 66 5.25 7.33 7.19
C LYS A 66 3.82 7.88 7.15
N MET A 67 2.82 7.02 7.24
CA MET A 67 1.42 7.40 7.34
C MET A 67 0.92 7.14 8.76
N THR A 68 0.41 8.19 9.41
CA THR A 68 -0.33 8.05 10.67
C THR A 68 -1.82 8.21 10.39
N ILE A 69 -2.61 7.28 10.90
CA ILE A 69 -4.05 7.16 10.65
C ILE A 69 -4.77 7.10 11.99
N TRP A 70 -5.84 7.87 12.15
CA TRP A 70 -6.72 7.73 13.30
C TRP A 70 -8.13 8.20 12.94
N PHE A 71 -9.08 7.81 13.79
CA PHE A 71 -10.47 8.17 13.67
C PHE A 71 -10.88 9.00 14.90
N ASP A 72 -11.79 9.95 14.72
CA ASP A 72 -12.63 10.49 15.79
C ASP A 72 -14.10 10.18 15.47
N ASP A 73 -15.05 10.81 16.17
CA ASP A 73 -16.47 10.54 15.97
C ASP A 73 -16.92 10.74 14.51
N ASN A 74 -16.40 11.75 13.81
CA ASN A 74 -16.92 12.21 12.51
C ASN A 74 -15.93 12.08 11.34
N TYR A 75 -14.64 11.95 11.62
CA TYR A 75 -13.57 12.10 10.64
C TYR A 75 -12.55 10.96 10.71
N LEU A 76 -12.07 10.58 9.52
CA LEU A 76 -10.81 9.88 9.32
C LEU A 76 -9.71 10.93 9.10
N TYR A 77 -8.60 10.79 9.82
CA TYR A 77 -7.45 11.66 9.66
C TYR A 77 -6.25 10.90 9.12
N LEU A 78 -5.50 11.59 8.27
CA LEU A 78 -4.26 11.10 7.69
C LEU A 78 -3.16 12.14 7.85
N LYS A 79 -2.02 11.70 8.38
CA LYS A 79 -0.81 12.51 8.48
C LYS A 79 0.32 11.84 7.69
N LYS A 80 0.84 12.57 6.71
CA LYS A 80 2.02 12.18 5.92
C LYS A 80 3.27 12.70 6.62
N ASN A 81 4.15 11.81 7.05
CA ASN A 81 5.36 12.14 7.82
C ASN A 81 5.02 13.06 9.02
N ASN A 82 5.78 14.14 9.19
CA ASN A 82 5.55 15.15 10.23
C ASN A 82 4.74 16.37 9.72
N ASN A 83 4.09 16.26 8.56
CA ASN A 83 3.32 17.36 7.98
C ASN A 83 1.97 17.57 8.69
N ARG A 84 1.24 18.61 8.27
CA ARG A 84 -0.16 18.82 8.71
C ARG A 84 -1.02 17.61 8.33
N TYR A 85 -1.98 17.31 9.18
CA TYR A 85 -2.95 16.27 8.91
C TYR A 85 -4.02 16.75 7.92
N VAL A 86 -4.56 15.82 7.16
CA VAL A 86 -5.75 16.00 6.35
C VAL A 86 -6.88 15.20 6.99
N LYS A 87 -8.09 15.77 7.03
CA LYS A 87 -9.28 15.10 7.56
C LYS A 87 -10.27 14.81 6.43
N TYR A 88 -10.96 13.69 6.55
CA TYR A 88 -11.97 13.21 5.62
C TYR A 88 -13.22 12.89 6.42
N ALA A 89 -14.38 13.42 6.06
CA ALA A 89 -15.62 13.09 6.75
C ALA A 89 -15.93 11.61 6.53
N LYS A 90 -16.28 10.88 7.60
CA LYS A 90 -16.62 9.46 7.51
C LYS A 90 -17.80 9.23 6.56
N THR A 91 -18.77 10.15 6.56
CA THR A 91 -19.94 10.15 5.67
C THR A 91 -19.58 10.25 4.18
N ASP A 92 -18.38 10.74 3.85
CA ASP A 92 -17.91 10.82 2.46
C ASP A 92 -17.22 9.53 2.02
N ILE A 93 -16.87 8.63 2.94
CA ILE A 93 -16.24 7.35 2.63
C ILE A 93 -17.35 6.36 2.27
N ILE A 94 -17.36 5.88 1.03
CA ILE A 94 -18.38 4.93 0.54
C ILE A 94 -18.00 3.46 0.76
N GLY A 95 -16.75 3.23 1.19
CA GLY A 95 -16.19 1.92 1.45
C GLY A 95 -14.70 1.89 1.18
N PHE A 96 -14.08 0.74 1.41
CA PHE A 96 -12.66 0.57 1.14
C PHE A 96 -12.31 -0.84 0.66
N PHE A 97 -11.24 -0.93 -0.12
CA PHE A 97 -10.59 -2.21 -0.41
C PHE A 97 -9.44 -2.45 0.55
N SER A 98 -9.33 -3.68 1.06
CA SER A 98 -8.23 -4.12 1.91
C SER A 98 -7.95 -5.61 1.71
N PHE A 99 -6.74 -6.06 2.03
CA PHE A 99 -6.53 -7.49 2.29
C PHE A 99 -7.37 -7.95 3.49
N ASP A 100 -7.80 -9.21 3.49
CA ASP A 100 -8.35 -9.86 4.68
C ASP A 100 -7.18 -10.30 5.59
N TYR A 101 -6.80 -9.39 6.49
CA TYR A 101 -5.77 -9.61 7.50
C TYR A 101 -6.22 -10.58 8.61
N GLU A 102 -7.47 -11.04 8.60
CA GLU A 102 -7.99 -12.03 9.56
C GLU A 102 -7.91 -13.46 9.06
N THR A 103 -7.53 -13.67 7.79
CA THR A 103 -7.46 -15.00 7.19
C THR A 103 -6.58 -15.95 8.01
N LYS A 104 -7.09 -17.16 8.25
CA LYS A 104 -6.33 -18.25 8.88
C LYS A 104 -5.57 -19.09 7.85
N THR A 105 -5.88 -18.94 6.56
CA THR A 105 -5.24 -19.69 5.48
C THR A 105 -3.82 -19.18 5.29
N LEU A 106 -2.82 -20.02 5.58
CA LEU A 106 -1.40 -19.66 5.55
C LEU A 106 -0.96 -19.06 4.21
N GLN A 107 -1.44 -19.60 3.09
CA GLN A 107 -1.11 -19.13 1.74
C GLN A 107 -1.67 -17.73 1.43
N LEU A 108 -2.69 -17.28 2.15
CA LEU A 108 -3.35 -15.98 1.95
C LEU A 108 -2.96 -14.95 3.02
N ARG A 109 -2.25 -15.38 4.08
CA ARG A 109 -1.78 -14.46 5.13
C ARG A 109 -0.84 -13.44 4.51
N ASN A 110 -1.15 -12.17 4.71
CA ASN A 110 -0.38 -11.07 4.16
C ASN A 110 -0.09 -10.02 5.25
N SER A 111 1.13 -9.49 5.25
CA SER A 111 1.55 -8.38 6.11
C SER A 111 1.88 -7.12 5.29
N LYS A 112 1.52 -7.12 4.00
CA LYS A 112 1.61 -5.97 3.11
C LYS A 112 0.47 -5.00 3.37
N ILE A 113 0.80 -3.72 3.39
CA ILE A 113 -0.15 -2.62 3.48
C ILE A 113 -0.92 -2.51 2.15
N TYR A 114 -2.24 -2.64 2.21
CA TYR A 114 -3.12 -2.30 1.10
C TYR A 114 -4.45 -1.82 1.67
N PHE A 115 -4.68 -0.51 1.59
CA PHE A 115 -5.99 0.10 1.81
C PHE A 115 -6.27 1.09 0.67
N LYS A 116 -7.46 1.00 0.09
CA LYS A 116 -7.99 1.99 -0.85
C LYS A 116 -9.33 2.48 -0.32
N PHE A 117 -9.36 3.62 0.37
CA PHE A 117 -10.62 4.25 0.79
C PHE A 117 -11.21 5.01 -0.38
N CYS A 118 -12.43 4.63 -0.78
CA CYS A 118 -13.17 5.29 -1.84
C CYS A 118 -14.01 6.41 -1.23
N LEU A 119 -13.97 7.60 -1.84
CA LEU A 119 -14.72 8.77 -1.42
C LEU A 119 -15.82 9.08 -2.44
N LYS A 120 -16.96 9.61 -2.01
CA LYS A 120 -18.12 9.91 -2.87
C LYS A 120 -17.80 10.93 -3.98
N ASN A 121 -17.12 12.01 -3.63
CA ASN A 121 -16.88 13.16 -4.50
C ASN A 121 -15.39 13.55 -4.60
N SER A 122 -14.47 12.61 -4.37
CA SER A 122 -13.04 12.89 -4.35
C SER A 122 -12.21 11.68 -4.77
N HIS A 123 -10.93 11.91 -5.00
CA HIS A 123 -10.00 10.85 -5.36
C HIS A 123 -9.85 9.84 -4.22
N PRO A 124 -9.75 8.54 -4.53
CA PRO A 124 -9.52 7.53 -3.50
C PRO A 124 -8.22 7.78 -2.74
N ILE A 125 -8.24 7.45 -1.47
CA ILE A 125 -7.04 7.46 -0.62
C ILE A 125 -6.37 6.11 -0.77
N TYR A 126 -5.13 6.11 -1.25
CA TYR A 126 -4.33 4.90 -1.42
C TYR A 126 -3.30 4.79 -0.30
N LEU A 127 -3.16 3.58 0.24
CA LEU A 127 -2.11 3.19 1.16
C LEU A 127 -1.55 1.85 0.67
N ASN A 128 -0.43 1.91 -0.05
CA ASN A 128 0.22 0.72 -0.61
C ASN A 128 1.58 0.48 0.04
N ASP A 129 1.95 -0.77 0.26
CA ASP A 129 3.28 -1.12 0.74
C ASP A 129 4.34 -0.95 -0.35
N VAL A 130 5.49 -0.38 0.01
CA VAL A 130 6.71 -0.50 -0.80
C VAL A 130 7.41 -1.83 -0.56
N GLU A 131 7.29 -2.39 0.65
CA GLU A 131 8.11 -3.53 1.03
C GLU A 131 7.63 -4.81 0.36
N TYR A 132 8.51 -5.37 -0.46
CA TYR A 132 8.39 -6.74 -0.93
C TYR A 132 9.11 -7.68 0.05
N LYS A 133 8.57 -7.83 1.27
CA LYS A 133 9.01 -8.92 2.16
C LYS A 133 8.28 -10.21 1.76
N SER A 134 9.04 -11.26 1.49
CA SER A 134 8.50 -12.60 1.21
C SER A 134 8.02 -13.31 2.49
N ARG A 135 8.58 -12.93 3.66
CA ARG A 135 8.19 -13.48 4.96
C ARG A 135 7.11 -12.62 5.61
N TYR A 136 6.13 -13.29 6.20
CA TYR A 136 5.07 -12.65 6.97
C TYR A 136 5.65 -12.04 8.26
N ASP A 137 5.40 -10.75 8.46
CA ASP A 137 5.76 -10.01 9.66
C ASP A 137 4.57 -10.05 10.64
N GLN A 138 4.76 -10.69 11.81
CA GLN A 138 3.69 -10.91 12.79
C GLN A 138 3.20 -9.60 13.40
N ASP A 139 4.12 -8.69 13.75
CA ASP A 139 3.78 -7.43 14.41
C ASP A 139 3.05 -6.50 13.46
N LYS A 140 3.58 -6.35 12.23
CA LYS A 140 2.94 -5.58 11.17
C LYS A 140 1.58 -6.17 10.80
N GLY A 141 1.48 -7.49 10.69
CA GLY A 141 0.22 -8.19 10.42
C GLY A 141 -0.82 -7.97 11.52
N ALA A 142 -0.41 -7.99 12.78
CA ALA A 142 -1.29 -7.72 13.91
C ALA A 142 -1.77 -6.26 13.94
N GLU A 143 -0.90 -5.29 13.62
CA GLU A 143 -1.27 -3.88 13.51
C GLU A 143 -2.25 -3.65 12.36
N LEU A 144 -2.01 -4.23 11.18
CA LEU A 144 -2.92 -4.14 10.03
C LEU A 144 -4.28 -4.77 10.31
N LYS A 145 -4.30 -5.91 11.01
CA LYS A 145 -5.55 -6.52 11.48
C LYS A 145 -6.31 -5.62 12.44
N ARG A 146 -5.63 -4.94 13.36
CA ARG A 146 -6.25 -3.98 14.28
C ARG A 146 -6.80 -2.77 13.53
N LEU A 147 -6.04 -2.22 12.58
CA LEU A 147 -6.48 -1.11 11.74
C LEU A 147 -7.72 -1.49 10.91
N LEU A 148 -7.73 -2.68 10.32
CA LEU A 148 -8.89 -3.19 9.57
C LEU A 148 -10.15 -3.24 10.45
N LYS A 149 -10.04 -3.83 11.64
CA LYS A 149 -11.17 -3.91 12.59
C LYS A 149 -11.64 -2.54 13.04
N GLU A 150 -10.70 -1.63 13.31
CA GLU A 150 -11.04 -0.28 13.72
C GLU A 150 -11.76 0.45 12.57
N ALA A 151 -11.25 0.36 11.34
CA ALA A 151 -11.90 0.95 10.17
C ALA A 151 -13.31 0.38 9.94
N GLN A 152 -13.50 -0.93 10.09
CA GLN A 152 -14.82 -1.56 10.02
C GLN A 152 -15.76 -1.03 11.10
N LYS A 153 -15.28 -0.90 12.34
CA LYS A 153 -16.09 -0.40 13.46
C LYS A 153 -16.45 1.07 13.31
N GLU A 154 -15.45 1.91 13.04
CA GLU A 154 -15.58 3.37 12.96
C GLU A 154 -16.39 3.84 11.76
N LEU A 155 -16.38 3.07 10.67
CA LEU A 155 -17.17 3.31 9.46
C LEU A 155 -18.45 2.45 9.39
N GLN A 156 -18.66 1.55 10.35
CA GLN A 156 -19.77 0.59 10.35
C GLN A 156 -19.83 -0.30 9.09
N PHE A 157 -18.67 -0.62 8.52
CA PHE A 157 -18.56 -1.42 7.30
C PHE A 157 -18.28 -2.89 7.58
N THR A 158 -18.85 -3.75 6.73
CA THR A 158 -18.66 -5.20 6.81
C THR A 158 -17.98 -5.73 5.56
N LYS A 159 -17.35 -6.90 5.67
CA LYS A 159 -16.67 -7.55 4.55
C LYS A 159 -17.71 -8.10 3.57
N ILE A 160 -17.68 -7.62 2.33
CA ILE A 160 -18.54 -8.11 1.26
C ILE A 160 -17.78 -9.10 0.41
N LYS A 161 -18.40 -10.25 0.14
CA LYS A 161 -17.79 -11.29 -0.70
C LYS A 161 -17.68 -10.76 -2.13
N THR A 162 -16.46 -10.44 -2.55
CA THR A 162 -16.13 -10.16 -3.94
C THR A 162 -16.00 -11.48 -4.70
N LYS A 163 -16.39 -11.50 -5.99
CA LYS A 163 -16.30 -12.70 -6.85
C LYS A 163 -14.86 -13.19 -7.07
N ASN A 164 -13.85 -12.34 -6.84
CA ASN A 164 -12.47 -12.64 -7.18
C ASN A 164 -11.67 -13.13 -5.95
N LYS A 165 -11.73 -14.44 -5.68
CA LYS A 165 -11.10 -15.11 -4.52
C LYS A 165 -9.56 -15.11 -4.56
N LEU A 166 -8.95 -14.82 -5.71
CA LEU A 166 -7.53 -15.09 -5.98
C LEU A 166 -6.55 -14.16 -5.24
N GLN A 167 -6.99 -13.01 -4.71
CA GLN A 167 -6.07 -12.00 -4.17
C GLN A 167 -6.22 -11.70 -2.68
N ASN A 168 -7.11 -12.39 -1.95
CA ASN A 168 -7.44 -12.10 -0.54
C ASN A 168 -7.80 -10.61 -0.29
N ILE A 169 -8.20 -9.88 -1.34
CA ILE A 169 -8.62 -8.47 -1.29
C ILE A 169 -10.13 -8.44 -1.34
N TYR A 170 -10.73 -7.72 -0.40
CA TYR A 170 -12.18 -7.60 -0.27
C TYR A 170 -12.60 -6.14 -0.27
N TRP A 171 -13.85 -5.94 -0.66
CA TRP A 171 -14.56 -4.68 -0.53
C TRP A 171 -15.28 -4.65 0.84
N TYR A 172 -15.21 -3.51 1.51
CA TYR A 172 -15.85 -3.27 2.80
C TYR A 172 -16.74 -2.04 2.68
N SER A 173 -18.05 -2.21 2.87
CA SER A 173 -19.07 -1.16 2.90
C SER A 173 -20.24 -1.56 3.81
N ASP A 174 -21.21 -0.66 3.95
CA ASP A 174 -22.50 -0.82 4.64
C ASP A 174 -23.61 -1.41 3.74
N HIS A 175 -23.35 -1.54 2.45
CA HIS A 175 -24.25 -2.10 1.43
C HIS A 175 -23.58 -3.18 0.60
#